data_AF-A0A0S8GCD7-F1
#
_entry.id   AF-A0A0S8GCD7-F1
#
_cell.length_a   1.000
_cell.length_b   1.000
_cell.length_c   1.000
_cell.angle_alpha   90.00
_cell.angle_beta   90.00
_cell.angle_gamma   90.00
#
_symmetry.space_group_name_H-M   'P 1'
#
loop_
_entity.id
_entity.type
_entity.pdbx_description
1 polymer ?
#
loop_
_entity_poly.entity_id
_entity_poly.type
_entity_poly.pdbx_seq_one_letter_code
_entity_poly.pdbx_strand_id
1 'polypeptide(L)' 'MKRVSPIKALTNREREILKLIAEGNSNKKVARKLGISVRTVEHHRLSIMRKLGVSNTASLIKYAIKAGFADLT' A
#
# COMPACT_ATOMS: atom_id res chain seq x y z
N MET A 1 -16.54 19.62 -8.39
CA MET A 1 -15.32 18.81 -8.68
C MET A 1 -15.33 17.56 -7.81
N LYS A 2 -15.52 16.36 -8.37
CA LYS A 2 -15.54 15.11 -7.59
C LYS A 2 -14.12 14.84 -7.07
N ARG A 3 -13.89 14.98 -5.76
CA ARG A 3 -12.67 14.48 -5.12
C ARG A 3 -12.64 12.97 -5.35
N VAL A 4 -11.83 12.52 -6.31
CA VAL A 4 -11.54 11.09 -6.47
C VAL A 4 -10.94 10.64 -5.14
N SER A 5 -11.55 9.65 -4.48
CA SER A 5 -10.96 9.12 -3.25
C SER A 5 -9.52 8.70 -3.57
N PRO A 6 -8.49 9.05 -2.77
CA PRO A 6 -7.09 8.78 -3.13
C PRO A 6 -6.84 7.27 -3.37
N ILE A 7 -7.69 6.43 -2.79
CA ILE A 7 -7.78 4.98 -3.03
C ILE A 7 -8.11 4.63 -4.50
N LYS A 8 -9.02 5.36 -5.15
CA LYS A 8 -9.36 5.14 -6.57
C LYS A 8 -8.19 5.46 -7.51
N ALA A 9 -7.18 6.20 -7.06
CA ALA A 9 -5.95 6.46 -7.81
C ALA A 9 -4.95 5.29 -7.76
N LEU A 10 -5.15 4.33 -6.85
CA LEU A 10 -4.34 3.12 -6.77
C LEU A 10 -4.82 2.08 -7.78
N THR A 11 -3.86 1.49 -8.48
CA THR A 11 -4.06 0.29 -9.31
C THR A 11 -4.41 -0.92 -8.43
N ASN A 12 -4.95 -1.98 -9.04
CA ASN A 12 -5.27 -3.21 -8.30
C ASN A 12 -4.03 -3.80 -7.59
N ARG A 13 -2.88 -3.77 -8.26
CA ARG A 13 -1.61 -4.27 -7.68
C ARG A 13 -1.12 -3.42 -6.52
N GLU A 14 -1.25 -2.10 -6.62
CA GLU A 14 -0.91 -1.19 -5.54
C GLU A 14 -1.81 -1.37 -4.31
N ARG A 15 -3.11 -1.65 -4.51
CA ARG A 15 -4.04 -1.97 -3.41
C ARG A 15 -3.68 -3.28 -2.71
N GLU A 16 -3.32 -4.31 -3.48
CA GLU A 16 -2.89 -5.60 -2.94
C GLU A 16 -1.61 -5.46 -2.09
N ILE A 17 -0.63 -4.70 -2.59
CA ILE A 17 0.60 -4.38 -1.87
C ILE A 17 0.30 -3.57 -0.61
N LEU A 18 -0.57 -2.56 -0.69
CA LEU A 18 -0.99 -1.75 0.46
C LEU A 18 -1.62 -2.61 1.56
N LYS A 19 -2.52 -3.53 1.19
CA LYS A 19 -3.14 -4.47 2.13
C LYS A 19 -2.10 -5.32 2.85
N LEU A 20 -1.18 -5.95 2.10
CA LEU A 20 -0.14 -6.79 2.72
C LEU A 20 0.79 -6.00 3.65
N ILE A 21 1.10 -4.74 3.32
CA ILE A 21 1.89 -3.87 4.20
C ILE A 21 1.13 -3.53 5.48
N ALA A 22 -0.17 -3.24 5.35
CA ALA A 22 -1.02 -2.92 6.49
C ALA A 22 -1.23 -4.11 7.43
N GLU A 23 -1.20 -5.34 6.90
CA GLU A 23 -1.11 -6.60 7.67
C GLU A 23 0.27 -6.84 8.31
N GLY A 24 1.22 -5.90 8.21
CA GLY A 24 2.54 -6.00 8.82
C GLY A 24 3.55 -6.86 8.04
N ASN A 25 3.29 -7.20 6.77
CA ASN A 25 4.27 -7.94 5.97
C ASN A 25 5.44 -7.04 5.54
N SER A 26 6.67 -7.53 5.73
CA SER A 26 7.88 -6.86 5.20
C SER A 26 7.94 -6.91 3.67
N ASN A 27 8.72 -6.01 3.04
CA ASN A 27 8.91 -5.99 1.58
C ASN A 27 9.30 -7.37 1.02
N LYS A 28 10.15 -8.12 1.73
CA LYS A 28 10.57 -9.47 1.34
C LYS A 28 9.40 -10.46 1.36
N LYS A 29 8.55 -10.41 2.38
CA LYS A 29 7.38 -11.29 2.50
C LYS A 29 6.31 -10.94 1.46
N VAL A 30 6.09 -9.65 1.20
CA VAL A 30 5.22 -9.17 0.11
C VAL A 30 5.72 -9.68 -1.23
N ALA A 31 7.01 -9.49 -1.54
CA ALA A 31 7.65 -9.94 -2.77
C ALA A 31 7.44 -11.45 -3.01
N ARG A 32 7.68 -12.26 -1.97
CA ARG A 32 7.46 -13.71 -2.01
C ARG A 32 5.99 -14.08 -2.25
N LYS A 33 5.05 -13.45 -1.52
CA LYS A 33 3.60 -13.71 -1.69
C LYS A 33 3.12 -13.38 -3.10
N LEU A 34 3.71 -12.34 -3.70
CA LEU A 34 3.27 -11.78 -4.97
C LEU A 34 4.06 -12.28 -6.18
N GLY A 35 5.09 -13.12 -5.98
CA GLY A 35 5.93 -13.67 -7.06
C GLY A 35 6.74 -12.61 -7.81
N ILE A 36 7.13 -11.51 -7.15
CA ILE A 36 7.87 -10.39 -7.76
C ILE A 36 9.13 -10.07 -6.97
N SER A 37 10.01 -9.25 -7.54
CA SER A 37 11.23 -8.83 -6.84
C SER A 37 10.92 -7.86 -5.68
N VAL A 38 11.79 -7.84 -4.65
CA VAL A 38 11.72 -6.87 -3.55
C VAL A 38 11.80 -5.44 -4.07
N ARG A 39 12.66 -5.20 -5.06
CA ARG A 39 12.79 -3.89 -5.73
C ARG A 39 11.48 -3.45 -6.39
N THR A 40 10.74 -4.38 -7.01
CA THR A 40 9.41 -4.11 -7.59
C THR A 40 8.43 -3.69 -6.50
N VAL A 41 8.43 -4.36 -5.34
CA VAL A 41 7.60 -3.96 -4.19
C VAL A 41 7.96 -2.55 -3.72
N GLU A 42 9.24 -2.21 -3.61
CA GLU A 42 9.71 -0.87 -3.22
C GLU A 42 9.24 0.21 -4.20
N HIS A 43 9.34 -0.04 -5.51
CA HIS A 43 8.81 0.88 -6.52
C HIS A 43 7.30 1.10 -6.38
N HIS A 44 6.53 0.03 -6.16
CA HIS A 44 5.10 0.17 -5.91
C HIS A 44 4.82 0.93 -4.61
N ARG A 45 5.57 0.70 -3.53
CA ARG A 45 5.43 1.44 -2.26
C ARG A 45 5.65 2.93 -2.46
N LEU A 46 6.71 3.32 -3.17
CA LEU A 46 6.97 4.74 -3.49
C LEU A 46 5.84 5.35 -4.32
N SER A 47 5.31 4.61 -5.30
CA SER A 47 4.16 5.06 -6.10
C SER A 47 2.91 5.25 -5.24
N ILE A 48 2.60 4.30 -4.36
CA ILE A 48 1.48 4.39 -3.42
C ILE A 48 1.64 5.62 -2.51
N MET A 49 2.82 5.78 -1.91
CA MET A 49 3.12 6.90 -1.01
C MET A 49 2.92 8.25 -1.71
N ARG A 50 3.42 8.39 -2.94
CA ARG A 50 3.22 9.58 -3.76
C ARG A 50 1.74 9.83 -4.09
N LYS A 51 1.00 8.78 -4.48
CA LYS A 51 -0.43 8.89 -4.84
C LYS A 51 -1.32 9.20 -3.64
N LEU A 52 -0.96 8.73 -2.45
CA LEU A 52 -1.71 8.96 -1.21
C LEU A 52 -1.23 10.20 -0.44
N GLY A 53 -0.11 10.82 -0.85
CA GLY A 53 0.47 11.97 -0.18
C GLY A 53 1.03 11.64 1.22
N VAL A 54 1.53 10.43 1.43
CA VAL A 54 2.09 9.99 2.72
C VAL A 54 3.61 9.80 2.63
N SER A 55 4.33 10.19 3.68
CA SER A 55 5.79 10.27 3.67
C SER A 55 6.49 9.12 4.39
N ASN A 56 5.77 8.28 5.15
CA ASN A 56 6.37 7.15 5.86
C ASN A 56 5.43 5.94 5.95
N THR A 57 6.00 4.80 6.34
CA THR A 57 5.30 3.52 6.45
C THR A 57 4.19 3.55 7.50
N ALA A 58 4.40 4.22 8.65
CA ALA A 58 3.39 4.29 9.70
C ALA A 58 2.14 5.06 9.24
N SER A 59 2.34 6.19 8.55
CA SER A 59 1.26 6.96 7.91
C SER A 59 0.55 6.14 6.82
N LEU A 60 1.29 5.33 6.07
CA LEU A 60 0.73 4.43 5.06
C LEU A 60 -0.16 3.35 5.67
N ILE A 61 0.28 2.71 6.75
CA ILE A 61 -0.50 1.71 7.51
C ILE A 61 -1.75 2.36 8.10
N LYS A 62 -1.60 3.50 8.79
CA LYS A 62 -2.73 4.25 9.36
C LYS A 62 -3.76 4.63 8.30
N TYR A 63 -3.30 5.02 7.11
CA TYR A 63 -4.17 5.29 5.98
C TYR A 63 -4.94 4.05 5.55
N ALA A 64 -4.26 2.91 5.37
CA ALA A 64 -4.87 1.67 4.94
C ALA A 64 -5.97 1.21 5.90
N ILE A 65 -5.75 1.32 7.20
CA ILE A 65 -6.73 0.94 8.23
C ILE A 65 -7.94 1.88 8.20
N LYS A 66 -7.70 3.21 8.17
CA LYS A 66 -8.79 4.20 8.05
C LYS A 66 -9.62 4.01 6.77
N ALA A 67 -9.00 3.48 5.72
CA ALA A 67 -9.61 3.19 4.44
C ALA A 67 -10.26 1.80 4.34
N GLY A 68 -10.19 0.96 5.38
CA GLY A 68 -10.77 -0.39 5.41
C GLY A 68 -9.99 -1.45 4.60
N PHE A 69 -8.70 -1.23 4.34
CA PHE A 69 -7.84 -2.19 3.64
C PHE A 69 -7.24 -3.26 4.55
N ALA A 70 -7.17 -3.00 5.84
CA ALA A 70 -6.70 -3.94 6.85
C ALA A 70 -7.36 -3.64 8.19
N ASP A 71 -7.62 -4.70 8.96
CA ASP A 71 -8.05 -4.62 10.34
C ASP A 71 -6.83 -4.78 11.25
N LEU A 72 -6.65 -3.87 12.20
CA LEU A 72 -5.80 -4.11 13.37
C LEU A 72 -6.55 -5.12 14.22
N THR A 73 -6.26 -6.40 14.03
CA THR A 73 -6.75 -7.48 14.90
C THR A 73 -5.86 -7.61 16.12
#